data_AF-A0A2L0UI32-F1
#
_entry.id   AF-A0A2L0UI32-F1
#
_cell.length_a   1.000
_cell.length_b   1.000
_cell.length_c   1.000
_cell.angle_alpha   90.00
_cell.angle_beta   90.00
_cell.angle_gamma   90.00
#
_symmetry.space_group_name_H-M   'P 1'
#
loop_
_entity.id
_entity.type
_entity.pdbx_description
1 polymer ?
#
loop_
_entity_poly.entity_id
_entity_poly.type
_entity_poly.pdbx_seq_one_letter_code
_entity_poly.pdbx_strand_id
1 'polypeptide(L)'
;MRIVDLSQPVHTGMQVYPGDPEVVLSTVATVAEDGYQVASLHAGSHTGTHLDAPLHSIAGGQAVDDIDLGRLVGPARIVQCTGLAPHEVITWASVEGQLQDLTRQAMVLFHTGWSAWFGSGHYLEHPVLAPEVAERLLAAGITVASAGGT
;
A
#
# COMPACT_ATOMS: atom_id res chain seq x y z
N MET A 1 3.77 -20.73 12.89
CA MET A 1 3.54 -19.73 11.84
C MET A 1 3.96 -18.37 12.39
N ARG A 2 4.73 -17.56 11.64
CA ARG A 2 5.09 -16.20 12.04
C ARG A 2 4.19 -15.23 11.28
N ILE A 3 3.65 -14.24 11.98
CA ILE A 3 2.91 -13.12 11.40
C ILE A 3 3.85 -11.91 11.43
N VAL A 4 3.90 -11.17 10.32
CA VAL A 4 4.66 -9.93 10.19
C VAL A 4 3.67 -8.84 9.82
N ASP A 5 3.67 -7.76 10.59
CA ASP A 5 2.85 -6.59 10.33
C ASP A 5 3.57 -5.70 9.30
N LEU A 6 2.84 -5.29 8.25
CA LEU A 6 3.33 -4.42 7.17
C LEU A 6 2.64 -3.04 7.20
N SER A 7 1.89 -2.74 8.26
CA SER A 7 1.09 -1.53 8.36
C SER A 7 1.80 -0.39 9.08
N GLN A 8 1.56 0.83 8.63
CA GLN A 8 1.89 2.05 9.37
C GLN A 8 0.78 2.38 10.38
N PRO A 9 1.12 2.87 11.59
CA PRO A 9 0.11 3.26 12.58
C PRO A 9 -0.70 4.46 12.10
N VAL A 10 -2.02 4.41 12.33
CA VAL A 10 -2.92 5.52 12.04
C VAL A 10 -3.01 6.43 13.25
N HIS A 11 -2.72 7.71 13.07
CA HIS A 11 -2.79 8.71 14.14
C HIS A 11 -3.17 10.10 13.60
N THR A 12 -3.71 10.95 14.48
CA THR A 12 -4.00 12.35 14.14
C THR A 12 -2.74 13.04 13.63
N GLY A 13 -2.86 13.77 12.52
CA GLY A 13 -1.75 14.51 11.93
C GLY A 13 -0.65 13.63 11.31
N MET A 14 -0.91 12.34 11.07
CA MET A 14 -0.02 11.52 10.26
C MET A 14 0.11 12.10 8.85
N GLN A 15 1.23 11.81 8.18
CA GLN A 15 1.41 12.21 6.79
C GLN A 15 0.34 11.59 5.90
N VAL A 16 -0.27 12.42 5.06
CA VAL A 16 -1.15 12.03 3.95
C VAL A 16 -0.56 12.50 2.63
N TYR A 17 -1.05 11.97 1.51
CA TYR A 17 -0.65 12.50 0.21
C TYR A 17 -1.11 13.97 0.06
N PRO A 18 -0.31 14.87 -0.53
CA PRO A 18 -0.70 16.28 -0.67
C PRO A 18 -2.05 16.45 -1.37
N GLY A 19 -3.03 17.02 -0.65
CA GLY A 19 -4.39 17.25 -1.15
C GLY A 19 -5.44 16.26 -0.61
N ASP A 20 -5.01 15.16 0.02
CA ASP A 20 -5.94 14.19 0.62
C ASP A 20 -6.52 14.68 1.96
N PRO A 21 -7.67 14.12 2.39
CA PRO A 21 -8.24 14.44 3.70
C PRO A 21 -7.30 14.10 4.86
N GLU A 22 -7.16 15.02 5.80
CA GLU A 22 -6.39 14.79 7.03
C GLU A 22 -7.03 13.73 7.93
N VAL A 23 -6.17 13.03 8.67
CA VAL A 23 -6.58 12.05 9.68
C VAL A 23 -6.81 12.73 11.02
N VAL A 24 -7.97 12.50 11.60
CA VAL A 24 -8.34 13.00 12.92
C VAL A 24 -8.94 11.87 13.75
N LEU A 25 -8.29 11.57 14.88
CA LEU A 25 -8.83 10.77 15.96
C LEU A 25 -9.19 11.68 17.14
N SER A 26 -10.40 11.49 17.68
CA SER A 26 -10.87 12.19 18.87
C SER A 26 -11.59 11.23 19.81
N THR A 27 -11.32 11.37 21.11
CA THR A 27 -11.97 10.57 22.14
C THR A 27 -13.45 10.96 22.24
N VAL A 28 -14.32 9.95 22.17
CA VAL A 28 -15.78 10.09 22.32
C VAL A 28 -16.24 9.63 23.71
N ALA A 29 -15.59 8.61 24.26
CA ALA A 29 -15.89 8.08 25.59
C ALA A 29 -14.62 7.55 26.26
N THR A 30 -14.55 7.62 27.58
CA THR A 30 -13.44 7.09 28.38
C THR A 30 -13.92 6.07 29.40
N VAL A 31 -13.07 5.10 29.74
CA VAL A 31 -13.43 4.07 30.75
C VAL A 31 -13.74 4.71 32.10
N ALA A 32 -13.05 5.80 32.45
CA ALA A 32 -13.23 6.47 33.73
C ALA A 32 -14.60 7.15 33.88
N GLU A 33 -15.13 7.73 32.79
CA GLU A 33 -16.38 8.49 32.81
C GLU A 33 -17.57 7.63 32.38
N ASP A 34 -17.37 6.74 31.41
CA ASP A 34 -18.45 6.03 30.71
C ASP A 34 -18.41 4.51 30.91
N GLY A 35 -17.32 3.96 31.47
CA GLY A 35 -17.12 2.52 31.65
C GLY A 35 -16.62 1.78 30.39
N TYR A 36 -16.39 2.48 29.27
CA TYR A 36 -15.83 1.96 28.02
C TYR A 36 -15.01 3.02 27.27
N GLN A 37 -14.17 2.63 26.31
CA GLN A 37 -13.40 3.57 25.50
C GLN A 37 -13.82 3.54 24.03
N VAL A 38 -14.14 4.71 23.48
CA VAL A 38 -14.46 4.88 22.05
C VAL A 38 -13.78 6.16 21.54
N ALA A 39 -13.26 6.09 20.32
CA ALA A 39 -12.78 7.23 19.56
C ALA A 39 -13.53 7.31 18.22
N SER A 40 -13.80 8.53 17.75
CA SER A 40 -14.18 8.76 16.35
C SER A 40 -12.92 8.84 15.49
N LEU A 41 -13.01 8.30 14.28
CA LEU A 41 -11.98 8.34 13.26
C LEU A 41 -12.54 9.03 12.01
N HIS A 42 -11.87 10.11 11.58
CA HIS A 42 -12.04 10.71 10.27
C HIS A 42 -10.77 10.46 9.46
N ALA A 43 -10.90 9.91 8.26
CA ALA A 43 -9.78 9.55 7.38
C ALA A 43 -10.24 9.47 5.92
N GLY A 44 -9.34 9.78 4.98
CA GLY A 44 -9.54 9.48 3.56
C GLY A 44 -9.28 8.01 3.24
N SER A 45 -9.81 7.50 2.12
CA SER A 45 -9.61 6.10 1.69
C SER A 45 -8.16 5.73 1.40
N HIS A 46 -7.30 6.72 1.13
CA HIS A 46 -5.86 6.57 0.85
C HIS A 46 -4.99 6.90 2.08
N THR A 47 -5.52 6.71 3.29
CA THR A 47 -4.79 6.97 4.54
C THR A 47 -3.82 5.84 4.87
N GLY A 48 -2.53 6.17 5.07
CA GLY A 48 -1.53 5.23 5.58
C GLY A 48 -1.35 4.01 4.67
N THR A 49 -1.21 2.82 5.27
CA THR A 49 -1.22 1.56 4.52
C THR A 49 -2.65 1.24 4.07
N HIS A 50 -2.92 1.32 2.76
CA HIS A 50 -4.26 1.21 2.20
C HIS A 50 -4.32 0.27 0.97
N LEU A 51 -5.53 0.08 0.45
CA LEU A 51 -5.82 -0.71 -0.75
C LEU A 51 -6.49 0.18 -1.80
N ASP A 52 -5.91 0.21 -2.99
CA ASP A 52 -6.52 0.89 -4.14
C ASP A 52 -7.43 -0.06 -4.91
N ALA A 53 -8.71 0.31 -5.01
CA ALA A 53 -9.67 -0.33 -5.90
C ALA A 53 -9.68 0.35 -7.28
N PRO A 54 -10.08 -0.34 -8.37
CA PRO A 54 -10.14 0.25 -9.71
C PRO A 54 -10.88 1.59 -9.78
N LEU A 55 -11.93 1.78 -8.98
CA LEU A 55 -12.68 3.04 -8.89
C LEU A 55 -11.81 4.27 -8.57
N HIS A 56 -10.65 4.09 -7.93
CA HIS A 56 -9.70 5.17 -7.64
C HIS A 56 -9.21 5.90 -8.89
N SER A 57 -8.97 5.18 -9.99
CA SER A 57 -8.40 5.75 -11.22
C SER A 57 -9.22 5.48 -12.48
N ILE A 58 -10.24 4.63 -12.40
CA ILE A 58 -11.09 4.23 -13.52
C ILE A 58 -12.53 4.65 -13.22
N ALA A 59 -13.06 5.57 -14.03
CA ALA A 59 -14.45 6.02 -13.90
C ALA A 59 -15.43 4.84 -14.06
N GLY A 60 -16.27 4.62 -13.05
CA GLY A 60 -17.17 3.46 -13.00
C GLY A 60 -16.45 2.12 -12.76
N GLY A 61 -15.19 2.16 -12.33
CA GLY A 61 -14.44 0.99 -11.90
C GLY A 61 -15.04 0.32 -10.67
N GLN A 62 -14.60 -0.90 -10.41
CA GLN A 62 -15.00 -1.69 -9.24
C GLN A 62 -14.65 -0.96 -7.93
N ALA A 63 -15.61 -0.85 -7.02
CA ALA A 63 -15.38 -0.30 -5.68
C ALA A 63 -14.70 -1.32 -4.77
N VAL A 64 -14.18 -0.89 -3.62
CA VAL A 64 -13.41 -1.77 -2.71
C VAL A 64 -14.26 -2.89 -2.13
N ASP A 65 -15.53 -2.62 -1.85
CA ASP A 65 -16.52 -3.56 -1.32
C ASP A 65 -17.02 -4.57 -2.35
N ASP A 66 -16.78 -4.32 -3.64
CA ASP A 66 -17.06 -5.27 -4.71
C ASP A 66 -15.93 -6.29 -4.93
N ILE A 67 -14.75 -6.08 -4.34
CA ILE A 67 -13.57 -6.95 -4.58
C ILE A 67 -13.75 -8.28 -3.85
N ASP A 68 -13.63 -9.38 -4.58
CA ASP A 68 -13.59 -10.73 -4.00
C ASP A 68 -12.40 -10.88 -3.04
N LEU A 69 -12.68 -11.21 -1.78
CA LEU A 69 -11.69 -11.46 -0.73
C LEU A 69 -10.66 -12.53 -1.13
N GLY A 70 -11.04 -13.49 -1.97
CA GLY A 70 -10.12 -14.50 -2.50
C GLY A 70 -8.96 -13.91 -3.32
N ARG A 71 -9.11 -12.69 -3.85
CA ARG A 71 -8.04 -11.95 -4.53
C ARG A 71 -7.05 -11.28 -3.56
N LEU A 72 -7.46 -11.07 -2.31
CA LEU A 72 -6.69 -10.36 -1.28
C LEU A 72 -5.90 -11.31 -0.38
N VAL A 73 -6.02 -12.62 -0.58
CA VAL A 73 -5.37 -13.65 0.24
C VAL A 73 -4.66 -14.65 -0.65
N GLY A 74 -3.35 -14.84 -0.42
CA GLY A 74 -2.59 -15.85 -1.14
C GLY A 74 -1.07 -15.68 -1.01
N PRO A 75 -0.29 -16.47 -1.75
CA PRO A 75 1.16 -16.35 -1.76
C PRO A 75 1.58 -15.03 -2.41
N ALA A 76 2.51 -14.32 -1.78
CA ALA A 76 3.13 -13.12 -2.31
C ALA A 76 4.59 -13.36 -2.70
N ARG A 77 5.03 -12.78 -3.81
CA ARG A 77 6.45 -12.66 -4.16
C ARG A 77 6.97 -11.32 -3.66
N ILE A 78 8.06 -11.32 -2.89
CA ILE A 78 8.75 -10.08 -2.52
C ILE A 78 9.90 -9.86 -3.51
N VAL A 79 9.92 -8.70 -4.15
CA VAL A 79 10.97 -8.22 -5.05
C VAL A 79 11.83 -7.23 -4.27
N GLN A 80 13.13 -7.46 -4.24
CA GLN A 80 14.08 -6.56 -3.58
C GLN A 80 14.46 -5.42 -4.54
N CYS A 81 14.16 -4.19 -4.10
CA CYS A 81 14.34 -2.94 -4.82
C CYS A 81 14.99 -1.88 -3.91
N THR A 82 15.90 -2.29 -3.03
CA THR A 82 16.56 -1.41 -2.04
C THR A 82 17.70 -0.61 -2.66
N GLY A 83 18.03 0.54 -2.07
CA GLY A 83 19.18 1.35 -2.49
C GLY A 83 18.91 2.23 -3.72
N LEU A 84 17.64 2.41 -4.06
CA LEU A 84 17.19 3.29 -5.13
C LEU A 84 17.33 4.77 -4.73
N ALA A 85 17.62 5.60 -5.72
CA ALA A 85 17.60 7.05 -5.58
C ALA A 85 16.16 7.60 -5.48
N PRO A 86 15.99 8.82 -4.97
CA PRO A 86 14.69 9.50 -4.97
C PRO A 86 14.11 9.58 -6.39
N HIS A 87 12.82 9.26 -6.52
CA HIS A 87 12.08 9.17 -7.79
C HIS A 87 12.64 8.19 -8.83
N GLU A 88 13.53 7.27 -8.43
CA GLU A 88 14.09 6.30 -9.37
C GLU A 88 12.99 5.39 -9.92
N VAL A 89 13.07 5.13 -11.23
CA VAL A 89 12.11 4.29 -11.95
C VAL A 89 12.57 2.84 -11.89
N ILE A 90 11.74 1.98 -11.30
CA ILE A 90 11.91 0.54 -11.29
C ILE A 90 11.42 0.01 -12.64
N THR A 91 12.36 -0.32 -13.52
CA THR A 91 12.09 -0.86 -14.88
C THR A 91 11.94 -2.37 -14.86
N TRP A 92 11.35 -2.96 -15.91
CA TRP A 92 11.26 -4.42 -16.00
C TRP A 92 12.65 -5.08 -15.95
N ALA A 93 13.62 -4.51 -16.67
CA ALA A 93 14.99 -5.03 -16.73
C ALA A 93 15.67 -5.10 -15.36
N SER A 94 15.33 -4.22 -14.41
CA SER A 94 15.94 -4.26 -13.07
C SER A 94 15.35 -5.32 -12.15
N VAL A 95 14.14 -5.82 -12.44
CA VAL A 95 13.41 -6.76 -11.56
C VAL A 95 13.10 -8.11 -12.19
N GLU A 96 13.22 -8.28 -13.51
CA GLU A 96 12.76 -9.48 -14.21
C GLU A 96 13.43 -10.77 -13.69
N GLY A 97 14.68 -10.70 -13.25
CA GLY A 97 15.40 -11.84 -12.65
C GLY A 97 14.75 -12.36 -11.36
N GLN A 98 13.97 -11.55 -10.67
CA GLN A 98 13.24 -11.89 -9.44
C GLN A 98 11.76 -12.28 -9.70
N LEU A 99 11.28 -12.05 -10.93
CA LEU A 99 9.90 -12.24 -11.36
C LEU A 99 9.73 -13.44 -12.31
N GLN A 100 10.66 -14.39 -12.25
CA GLN A 100 10.57 -15.65 -12.97
C GLN A 100 9.53 -16.56 -12.29
N ASP A 101 8.64 -17.17 -13.07
CA ASP A 101 7.56 -18.06 -12.63
C ASP A 101 6.68 -17.49 -11.50
N LEU A 102 5.59 -16.84 -11.92
CA LEU A 102 4.57 -16.25 -11.04
C LEU A 102 3.29 -17.10 -10.95
N THR A 103 3.30 -18.34 -11.44
CA THR A 103 2.09 -19.18 -11.60
C THR A 103 1.37 -19.50 -10.30
N ARG A 104 2.04 -19.38 -9.14
CA ARG A 104 1.49 -19.67 -7.80
C ARG A 104 1.33 -18.42 -6.94
N GLN A 105 1.51 -17.24 -7.52
CA GLN A 105 1.59 -15.98 -6.79
C GLN A 105 0.29 -15.23 -7.01
N ALA A 106 -0.36 -14.84 -5.91
CA ALA A 106 -1.51 -13.94 -5.96
C ALA A 106 -1.06 -12.46 -6.02
N MET A 107 0.09 -12.17 -5.41
CA MET A 107 0.57 -10.82 -5.14
C MET A 107 2.06 -10.67 -5.43
N VAL A 108 2.46 -9.44 -5.78
CA VAL A 108 3.87 -9.03 -5.84
C VAL A 108 4.08 -7.79 -4.98
N LEU A 109 5.05 -7.85 -4.07
CA LEU A 109 5.40 -6.76 -3.16
C LEU A 109 6.80 -6.24 -3.49
N PHE A 110 6.94 -4.93 -3.68
CA PHE A 110 8.21 -4.28 -4.01
C PHE A 110 8.87 -3.65 -2.77
N HIS A 111 9.85 -4.35 -2.22
CA HIS A 111 10.60 -3.92 -1.02
C HIS A 111 11.69 -2.92 -1.41
N THR A 112 11.40 -1.63 -1.24
CA THR A 112 12.31 -0.53 -1.55
C THR A 112 13.03 0.01 -0.32
N GLY A 113 12.52 -0.27 0.88
CA GLY A 113 12.97 0.32 2.14
C GLY A 113 12.45 1.75 2.37
N TRP A 114 11.56 2.25 1.51
CA TRP A 114 11.07 3.63 1.61
C TRP A 114 10.15 3.89 2.79
N SER A 115 9.60 2.83 3.40
CA SER A 115 8.85 2.89 4.67
C SER A 115 9.61 3.62 5.77
N ALA A 116 10.94 3.56 5.76
CA ALA A 116 11.80 4.24 6.73
C ALA A 116 11.67 5.77 6.71
N TRP A 117 11.17 6.35 5.62
CA TRP A 117 11.01 7.80 5.45
C TRP A 117 9.60 8.30 5.78
N PHE A 118 8.66 7.41 6.14
CA PHE A 118 7.28 7.77 6.47
C PHE A 118 7.23 8.87 7.54
N GLY A 119 6.40 9.89 7.30
CA GLY A 119 6.31 11.08 8.17
C GLY A 119 7.27 12.21 7.80
N SER A 120 8.08 12.06 6.74
CA SER A 120 9.01 13.08 6.26
C SER A 120 8.68 13.53 4.83
N GLY A 121 9.15 14.71 4.43
CA GLY A 121 9.02 15.18 3.04
C GLY A 121 9.64 14.22 2.02
N HIS A 122 10.72 13.53 2.40
CA HIS A 122 11.42 12.57 1.55
C HIS A 122 10.56 11.35 1.20
N TYR A 123 9.53 11.04 2.00
CA TYR A 123 8.59 9.97 1.69
C TYR A 123 7.89 10.18 0.33
N LEU A 124 7.62 11.44 -0.04
CA LEU A 124 6.99 11.80 -1.31
C LEU A 124 7.93 11.65 -2.51
N GLU A 125 9.22 11.41 -2.26
CA GLU A 125 10.23 11.19 -3.29
C GLU A 125 10.42 9.71 -3.60
N HIS A 126 9.42 8.88 -3.31
CA HIS A 126 9.51 7.43 -3.45
C HIS A 126 9.81 6.98 -4.89
N PRO A 127 10.52 5.84 -5.04
CA PRO A 127 10.66 5.18 -6.33
C PRO A 127 9.30 4.83 -6.94
N VAL A 128 9.26 4.75 -8.26
CA VAL A 128 8.03 4.50 -9.02
C VAL A 128 8.21 3.31 -9.95
N LEU A 129 7.14 2.54 -10.16
CA LEU A 129 7.15 1.44 -11.11
C LEU A 129 6.98 1.99 -12.54
N ALA A 130 7.80 1.49 -13.47
CA ALA A 130 7.54 1.73 -14.89
C ALA A 130 6.24 1.04 -15.31
N PRO A 131 5.42 1.64 -16.22
CA PRO A 131 4.16 1.04 -16.68
C PRO A 131 4.30 -0.39 -17.19
N GLU A 132 5.39 -0.68 -17.91
CA GLU A 132 5.77 -2.01 -18.40
C GLU A 132 5.82 -3.09 -17.31
N VAL A 133 6.18 -2.74 -16.07
CA VAL A 133 6.20 -3.69 -14.95
C VAL A 133 4.76 -4.10 -14.61
N ALA A 134 3.85 -3.13 -14.50
CA ALA A 134 2.44 -3.41 -14.22
C ALA A 134 1.79 -4.25 -15.34
N GLU A 135 2.07 -3.92 -16.60
CA GLU A 135 1.56 -4.66 -17.76
C GLU A 135 2.03 -6.12 -17.76
N ARG A 136 3.31 -6.37 -17.46
CA ARG A 136 3.89 -7.72 -17.39
C ARG A 136 3.32 -8.53 -16.23
N LEU A 137 3.16 -7.91 -15.07
CA LEU A 137 2.54 -8.56 -13.91
C LEU A 137 1.08 -8.94 -14.20
N LEU A 138 0.32 -8.05 -14.83
CA LEU A 138 -1.06 -8.31 -15.24
C LEU A 138 -1.13 -9.45 -16.25
N ALA A 139 -0.25 -9.47 -17.26
CA ALA A 139 -0.16 -10.55 -18.24
C ALA A 139 0.20 -11.91 -17.60
N ALA A 140 0.88 -11.90 -16.46
CA ALA A 140 1.18 -13.08 -15.66
C ALA A 140 0.05 -13.48 -14.68
N GLY A 141 -1.08 -12.76 -14.66
CA GLY A 141 -2.23 -13.03 -13.80
C GLY A 141 -2.12 -12.44 -12.39
N ILE A 142 -1.11 -11.61 -12.11
CA ILE A 142 -1.02 -10.88 -10.85
C ILE A 142 -2.01 -9.71 -10.87
N THR A 143 -2.87 -9.64 -9.87
CA THR A 143 -3.91 -8.59 -9.79
C THR A 143 -3.79 -7.67 -8.58
N VAL A 144 -2.81 -7.94 -7.71
CA VAL A 144 -2.48 -7.11 -6.55
C VAL A 144 -0.97 -6.91 -6.52
N ALA A 145 -0.53 -5.66 -6.54
CA ALA A 145 0.86 -5.28 -6.40
C ALA A 145 1.00 -4.13 -5.40
N SER A 146 2.07 -4.11 -4.61
CA SER A 146 2.37 -2.94 -3.80
C SER A 146 3.12 -1.88 -4.61
N ALA A 147 2.81 -0.62 -4.33
CA ALA A 147 3.61 0.54 -4.73
C ALA A 147 3.91 1.35 -3.48
N GLY A 148 5.10 1.94 -3.39
CA GLY A 148 5.45 2.85 -2.28
C GLY A 148 5.84 2.15 -0.98
N GLY A 149 7.12 1.82 -0.86
CA GLY A 149 7.79 1.73 0.43
C GLY A 149 7.41 0.54 1.31
N THR A 150 7.45 -0.69 0.80
CA THR A 150 7.76 -1.80 1.73
C THR A 150 9.22 -1.76 2.08
#